data_AF-S7WUD2-F1
#
_entry.id   AF-S7WUD2-F1
#
_cell.length_a   1.000
_cell.length_b   1.000
_cell.length_c   1.000
_cell.angle_alpha   90.00
_cell.angle_beta   90.00
_cell.angle_gamma   90.00
#
_symmetry.space_group_name_H-M   'P 1'
#
loop_
_entity.id
_entity.type
_entity.pdbx_description
1 polymer ?
#
loop_
_entity_poly.entity_id
_entity_poly.type
_entity_poly.pdbx_seq_one_letter_code
_entity_poly.pdbx_strand_id
1 'polypeptide(L)'
;MKKGDLLVLYIERIEVIVNILPNIAFATKPGVTMENLGIPDTKDNRKALEDNIDASTSYFDSTIEFQKKILPYSDTTDLIAAILFYESTLKALHTYEDYKKD
;
A
#
# COMPACT_ATOMS: atom_id res chain seq x y z
N MET A 1 -12.25 -12.81 -15.94
CA MET A 1 -10.85 -12.35 -16.10
C MET A 1 -9.97 -13.53 -16.41
N LYS A 2 -8.93 -13.34 -17.24
CA LYS A 2 -7.88 -14.35 -17.44
C LYS A 2 -6.89 -14.27 -16.25
N LYS A 3 -6.12 -15.34 -16.03
CA LYS A 3 -5.12 -15.37 -14.94
C LYS A 3 -4.12 -14.21 -15.02
N GLY A 4 -3.70 -13.83 -16.24
CA GLY A 4 -2.84 -12.66 -16.44
C GLY A 4 -3.43 -11.37 -15.87
N ASP A 5 -4.72 -11.12 -16.10
CA ASP A 5 -5.42 -9.93 -15.57
C ASP A 5 -5.47 -9.97 -14.03
N LEU A 6 -5.63 -11.16 -13.44
CA LEU A 6 -5.62 -11.34 -11.98
C LEU A 6 -4.25 -11.05 -11.38
N LEU A 7 -3.15 -11.43 -12.06
CA LEU A 7 -1.80 -11.14 -11.60
C LEU A 7 -1.54 -9.62 -11.54
N VAL A 8 -1.98 -8.89 -12.56
CA VAL A 8 -1.90 -7.42 -12.58
C VAL A 8 -2.69 -6.83 -11.42
N LEU A 9 -3.95 -7.25 -11.26
CA LEU A 9 -4.81 -6.75 -10.19
C LEU A 9 -4.26 -7.04 -8.79
N TYR A 10 -3.65 -8.20 -8.58
CA TYR A 10 -2.98 -8.54 -7.32
C TYR A 10 -1.84 -7.56 -7.01
N ILE A 11 -0.99 -7.27 -8.01
CA ILE A 11 0.14 -6.36 -7.88
C ILE A 11 -0.34 -4.93 -7.59
N GLU A 12 -1.35 -4.44 -8.32
CA GLU A 12 -1.93 -3.10 -8.06
C GLU A 12 -2.46 -2.98 -6.63
N ARG A 13 -3.06 -4.04 -6.09
CA ARG A 13 -3.59 -4.02 -4.72
C ARG A 13 -2.49 -4.01 -3.67
N ILE A 14 -1.40 -4.77 -3.87
CA ILE A 14 -0.30 -4.77 -2.93
C ILE A 14 0.46 -3.43 -2.93
N GLU A 15 0.54 -2.76 -4.08
CA GLU A 15 1.14 -1.41 -4.20
C GLU A 15 0.44 -0.40 -3.31
N VAL A 16 -0.89 -0.34 -3.39
CA VAL A 16 -1.69 0.57 -2.58
C VAL A 16 -1.52 0.25 -1.09
N ILE A 17 -1.50 -1.04 -0.73
CA ILE A 17 -1.32 -1.48 0.66
C ILE A 17 0.05 -1.06 1.21
N VAL A 18 1.14 -1.29 0.47
CA VAL A 18 2.51 -0.96 0.90
C VAL A 18 2.69 0.55 1.10
N ASN A 19 2.06 1.37 0.26
CA ASN A 19 2.13 2.82 0.38
C ASN A 19 1.29 3.39 1.54
N ILE A 20 0.16 2.74 1.88
CA ILE A 20 -0.76 3.24 2.90
C ILE A 20 -0.45 2.68 4.30
N LEU A 21 -0.25 1.37 4.43
CA LEU A 21 -0.22 0.69 5.74
C LEU A 21 0.81 1.27 6.74
N PRO A 22 2.06 1.58 6.35
CA PRO A 22 3.03 2.16 7.27
C PRO A 22 2.61 3.54 7.80
N ASN A 23 1.74 4.24 7.06
CA ASN A 23 1.42 5.65 7.27
C ASN A 23 0.00 5.86 7.84
N ILE A 24 -0.74 4.81 8.21
CA ILE A 24 -2.15 4.90 8.62
C ILE A 24 -2.39 5.79 9.85
N ALA A 25 -1.41 5.93 10.74
CA ALA A 25 -1.48 6.83 11.89
C ALA A 25 -1.43 8.31 11.49
N PHE A 26 -0.87 8.60 10.31
CA PHE A 26 -0.64 9.93 9.78
C PHE A 26 -1.69 10.28 8.73
N ALA A 27 -1.77 9.50 7.65
CA ALA A 27 -2.64 9.78 6.52
C ALA A 27 -3.24 8.50 5.95
N THR A 28 -4.57 8.43 5.95
CA THR A 28 -5.36 7.38 5.29
C THR A 28 -5.95 7.84 3.96
N LYS A 29 -5.79 9.13 3.62
CA LYS A 29 -6.31 9.77 2.41
C LYS A 29 -5.17 10.30 1.53
N PRO A 30 -5.31 10.23 0.19
CA PRO A 30 -4.36 10.85 -0.72
C PRO A 30 -4.27 12.36 -0.51
N GLY A 31 -3.09 12.94 -0.78
CA GLY A 31 -2.90 14.40 -0.81
C GLY A 31 -2.71 15.07 0.56
N VAL A 32 -2.57 14.32 1.64
CA VAL A 32 -2.25 14.84 2.97
C VAL A 32 -0.75 15.16 3.05
N THR A 33 -0.40 16.38 3.43
CA THR A 33 0.99 16.82 3.59
C THR A 33 1.44 16.75 5.06
N MET A 34 2.74 16.80 5.30
CA MET A 34 3.30 16.94 6.67
C MET A 34 2.73 18.18 7.39
N GLU A 35 2.50 19.28 6.67
CA GLU A 35 1.88 20.48 7.22
C GLU A 35 0.43 20.25 7.66
N ASN A 36 -0.37 19.51 6.88
CA ASN A 36 -1.74 19.14 7.27
C ASN A 36 -1.77 18.31 8.58
N LEU A 37 -0.66 17.64 8.91
CA LEU A 37 -0.48 16.84 10.12
C LEU A 37 0.16 17.61 11.28
N GLY A 38 0.42 18.91 11.10
CA GLY A 38 1.11 19.73 12.09
C GLY A 38 2.58 19.35 12.29
N ILE A 39 3.18 18.59 11.36
CA ILE A 39 4.59 18.22 11.40
C ILE A 39 5.40 19.42 10.91
N PRO A 40 6.38 19.91 11.70
CA PRO A 40 7.19 21.07 11.32
C PRO A 40 7.97 20.84 10.02
N ASP A 41 8.00 21.85 9.14
CA ASP A 41 8.75 21.80 7.88
C ASP A 41 10.25 22.05 8.08
N THR A 42 10.91 21.08 8.71
CA THR A 42 12.36 21.09 8.94
C THR A 42 13.11 20.29 7.88
N LYS A 43 14.40 20.57 7.69
CA LYS A 43 15.26 19.77 6.79
C LYS A 43 15.24 18.29 7.17
N ASP A 44 15.26 17.99 8.47
CA ASP A 44 15.31 16.62 8.97
C ASP A 44 14.00 15.87 8.67
N ASN A 45 12.84 16.51 8.86
CA ASN A 45 11.54 15.90 8.55
C ASN A 45 11.36 15.68 7.04
N ARG A 46 11.79 16.63 6.19
CA ARG A 46 11.80 16.45 4.74
C ARG A 46 12.70 15.29 4.32
N LYS A 47 13.91 15.21 4.89
CA LYS A 47 14.84 14.12 4.59
C LYS A 47 14.28 12.75 5.03
N ALA A 48 13.64 12.68 6.20
CA ALA A 48 13.01 11.46 6.69
C ALA A 48 11.85 11.01 5.79
N LEU A 49 11.05 11.94 5.25
CA LEU A 49 10.01 11.63 4.27
C LEU A 49 10.61 11.10 2.97
N GLU A 50 11.65 11.76 2.43
CA GLU A 50 12.36 11.29 1.23
C GLU A 50 12.94 9.89 1.42
N ASP A 51 13.63 9.65 2.55
CA ASP A 51 14.20 8.34 2.86
C ASP A 51 13.13 7.25 2.97
N ASN A 52 11.95 7.57 3.53
CA ASN A 52 10.83 6.64 3.60
C ASN A 52 10.26 6.30 2.21
N ILE A 53 10.12 7.31 1.34
CA ILE A 53 9.65 7.13 -0.05
C ILE A 53 10.62 6.24 -0.82
N ASP A 54 11.93 6.53 -0.74
CA ASP A 54 12.97 5.77 -1.44
C ASP A 54 13.04 4.31 -0.95
N ALA A 55 12.96 4.11 0.36
CA ALA A 55 12.94 2.78 0.97
C ALA A 55 11.69 1.98 0.57
N SER A 56 10.51 2.62 0.59
CA SER A 56 9.25 1.98 0.22
C SER A 56 9.23 1.59 -1.25
N THR A 57 9.71 2.47 -2.13
CA THR A 57 9.84 2.21 -3.58
C THR A 57 10.78 1.03 -3.83
N SER A 58 11.97 1.04 -3.21
CA SER A 58 12.96 -0.03 -3.38
C SER A 58 12.44 -1.39 -2.87
N TYR A 59 11.74 -1.39 -1.73
CA TYR A 59 11.10 -2.59 -1.19
C TYR A 59 9.99 -3.11 -2.11
N PHE A 60 9.15 -2.22 -2.62
CA PHE A 60 8.05 -2.59 -3.51
C PHE A 60 8.58 -3.18 -4.82
N ASP A 61 9.51 -2.51 -5.48
CA ASP A 61 10.08 -2.96 -6.76
C ASP A 61 10.72 -4.34 -6.64
N SER A 62 11.54 -4.54 -5.61
CA SER A 62 12.19 -5.85 -5.36
C SER A 62 11.18 -6.95 -5.06
N THR A 63 10.10 -6.63 -4.33
CA THR A 63 9.03 -7.58 -4.02
C THR A 63 8.22 -7.94 -5.25
N ILE A 64 7.88 -6.97 -6.09
CA ILE A 64 7.12 -7.18 -7.33
C ILE A 64 7.91 -8.01 -8.34
N GLU A 65 9.21 -7.77 -8.48
CA GLU A 65 10.04 -8.56 -9.38
C GLU A 65 10.12 -10.04 -8.95
N PHE A 66 10.12 -10.32 -7.65
CA PHE A 66 9.97 -11.68 -7.14
C PHE A 66 8.57 -12.23 -7.42
N GLN A 67 7.52 -11.47 -7.09
CA GLN A 67 6.13 -11.91 -7.23
C GLN A 67 5.74 -12.18 -8.69
N LYS A 68 6.16 -11.36 -9.66
CA LYS A 68 5.92 -11.60 -11.10
C LYS A 68 6.46 -12.95 -11.56
N LYS A 69 7.56 -13.44 -10.96
CA LYS A 69 8.15 -14.74 -11.29
C LYS A 69 7.39 -15.89 -10.64
N ILE A 70 6.89 -15.71 -9.42
CA ILE A 70 6.32 -16.80 -8.60
C ILE A 70 4.80 -16.89 -8.67
N LEU A 71 4.08 -15.76 -8.68
CA LEU A 71 2.61 -15.74 -8.71
C LEU A 71 1.97 -16.49 -9.88
N PRO A 72 2.55 -16.56 -11.10
CA PRO A 72 1.97 -17.37 -12.17
C PRO A 72 1.79 -18.85 -11.83
N TYR A 73 2.51 -19.37 -10.83
CA TYR A 73 2.38 -20.74 -10.33
C TYR A 73 1.28 -20.93 -9.27
N SER A 74 0.72 -19.84 -8.72
CA SER A 74 -0.39 -19.92 -7.75
C SER A 74 -1.66 -20.49 -8.36
N ASP A 75 -2.52 -21.11 -7.55
CA ASP A 75 -3.86 -21.48 -8.02
C ASP A 75 -4.71 -20.25 -8.28
N THR A 76 -5.48 -20.27 -9.37
CA THR A 76 -6.32 -19.12 -9.76
C THR A 76 -7.34 -18.78 -8.67
N THR A 77 -7.85 -19.79 -7.96
CA THR A 77 -8.80 -19.62 -6.85
C THR A 77 -8.16 -18.89 -5.67
N ASP A 78 -6.93 -19.24 -5.30
CA ASP A 78 -6.20 -18.59 -4.21
C ASP A 78 -5.84 -17.15 -4.57
N LEU A 79 -5.44 -16.92 -5.82
CA LEU A 79 -5.16 -15.58 -6.33
C LEU A 79 -6.40 -14.68 -6.23
N ILE A 80 -7.58 -15.18 -6.62
CA ILE A 80 -8.85 -14.45 -6.48
C ILE A 80 -9.15 -14.17 -5.01
N ALA A 81 -9.00 -15.16 -4.12
CA ALA A 81 -9.25 -14.99 -2.70
C ALA A 81 -8.34 -13.91 -2.08
N ALA A 82 -7.06 -13.91 -2.43
CA ALA A 82 -6.11 -12.90 -1.97
C ALA A 82 -6.46 -11.49 -2.48
N ILE A 83 -6.84 -11.34 -3.75
CA ILE A 83 -7.29 -10.07 -4.31
C ILE A 83 -8.51 -9.54 -3.54
N LEU A 84 -9.50 -10.39 -3.28
CA LEU A 84 -10.70 -10.01 -2.54
C LEU A 84 -10.37 -9.61 -1.09
N PHE A 85 -9.41 -10.29 -0.46
CA PHE A 85 -8.94 -9.93 0.87
C PHE A 85 -8.20 -8.58 0.89
N TYR A 86 -7.37 -8.30 -0.11
CA TYR A 86 -6.72 -7.00 -0.23
C TYR A 86 -7.73 -5.88 -0.46
N GLU A 87 -8.71 -6.11 -1.34
CA GLU A 87 -9.81 -5.18 -1.57
C GLU A 87 -10.63 -4.91 -0.29
N SER A 88 -10.94 -5.95 0.49
CA SER A 88 -11.67 -5.77 1.76
C SER A 88 -10.83 -5.02 2.79
N THR A 89 -9.51 -5.28 2.84
CA THR A 89 -8.57 -4.56 3.69
C THR A 89 -8.52 -3.07 3.33
N LEU A 90 -8.42 -2.73 2.05
CA LEU A 90 -8.45 -1.34 1.58
C LEU A 90 -9.76 -0.64 1.93
N LYS A 91 -10.90 -1.34 1.83
CA LYS A 91 -12.20 -0.81 2.30
C LYS A 91 -12.22 -0.57 3.81
N ALA A 92 -11.66 -1.48 4.59
CA ALA A 92 -11.56 -1.31 6.04
C ALA A 92 -10.65 -0.11 6.42
N LEU A 93 -9.61 0.16 5.63
CA LEU A 93 -8.76 1.35 5.82
C LEU A 93 -9.53 2.66 5.62
N HIS A 94 -10.51 2.71 4.72
CA HIS A 94 -11.38 3.88 4.60
C HIS A 94 -12.26 4.10 5.84
N THR A 95 -12.56 3.04 6.59
CA THR A 95 -13.26 3.12 7.88
C THR A 95 -12.30 3.27 9.08
N TYR A 96 -10.99 3.39 8.85
CA TYR A 96 -10.02 3.51 9.96
C TYR A 96 -10.31 4.72 10.85
N GLU A 97 -10.76 5.84 10.27
CA GLU A 97 -11.11 7.04 11.03
C GLU A 97 -12.29 6.81 12.01
N ASP A 98 -13.14 5.80 11.78
CA ASP A 98 -14.21 5.45 12.74
C ASP A 98 -13.67 4.91 14.08
N TYR A 99 -12.42 4.41 14.10
CA TYR A 99 -11.74 3.96 15.30
C TYR A 99 -11.07 5.11 16.08
N LYS A 100 -11.02 6.32 15.50
CA LYS A 100 -10.49 7.53 16.14
C LYS A 100 -11.57 8.31 16.90
N LYS A 101 -12.77 7.73 17.07
CA LYS A 101 -13.85 8.35 17.85
C LYS A 101 -13.43 8.51 19.31
N ASP A 102 -13.73 9.70 19.82
CA ASP A 102 -13.40 10.25 21.15
C ASP A 102 -13.60 9.30 22.33
#